data_AF-A0A2M7NGW2-F1
#
_entry.id   AF-A0A2M7NGW2-F1
#
_cell.length_a   1.000
_cell.length_b   1.000
_cell.length_c   1.000
_cell.angle_alpha   90.00
_cell.angle_beta   90.00
_cell.angle_gamma   90.00
#
_symmetry.space_group_name_H-M   'P 1'
#
loop_
_entity.id
_entity.type
_entity.pdbx_description
1 polymer ?
#
loop_
_entity_poly.entity_id
_entity_poly.type
_entity_poly.pdbx_seq_one_letter_code
_entity_poly.pdbx_strand_id
1 'polypeptide(L)'
;KKMKKSMNFYAPISLLVLGLAFGLFSCHTDTPEGEPCYEEPNPLYFAITDLSFNNLSPTKEDSYYDLDYVHIIMHDGKKVEDLKYVYAGQQFDTFFSANKGYIFVSDFLGDIASSEEQSCKHIPNENTINYMNRPFYLHLSIDDIDTLMWKQDGLYHNGQKAPVDKKTPFIIRKKAD
;
A
#
# COMPACT_ATOMS: atom_id res chain seq x y z
N LYS A 1 -34.17 57.64 -54.62
CA LYS A 1 -35.12 56.73 -53.92
C LYS A 1 -34.57 55.30 -53.95
N LYS A 2 -33.95 54.82 -52.86
CA LYS A 2 -33.89 53.38 -52.47
C LYS A 2 -33.40 53.32 -51.02
N MET A 3 -34.18 52.62 -50.21
CA MET A 3 -34.14 52.59 -48.74
C MET A 3 -32.91 51.84 -48.22
N LYS A 4 -32.28 52.39 -47.16
CA LYS A 4 -31.48 51.61 -46.20
C LYS A 4 -32.44 50.63 -45.51
N LYS A 5 -32.19 49.32 -45.63
CA LYS A 5 -32.80 48.32 -44.74
C LYS A 5 -31.86 48.07 -43.57
N SER A 6 -32.38 48.30 -42.37
CA SER A 6 -31.77 47.99 -41.09
C SER A 6 -31.51 46.49 -40.99
N MET A 7 -30.28 46.09 -40.66
CA MET A 7 -30.03 44.76 -40.13
C MET A 7 -30.38 44.74 -38.65
N ASN A 8 -31.12 43.70 -38.30
CA ASN A 8 -31.91 43.56 -37.09
C ASN A 8 -31.08 43.44 -35.81
N PHE A 9 -31.56 44.17 -34.81
CA PHE A 9 -31.12 44.23 -33.42
C PHE A 9 -31.58 42.98 -32.66
N TYR A 10 -31.05 41.79 -32.98
CA TYR A 10 -31.37 40.55 -32.23
C TYR A 10 -30.17 39.59 -32.07
N ALA A 11 -28.98 39.98 -32.51
CA ALA A 11 -27.77 39.16 -32.32
C ALA A 11 -27.25 39.06 -30.86
N PRO A 12 -27.41 40.06 -29.96
CA PRO A 12 -26.77 39.98 -28.65
C PRO A 12 -27.56 39.16 -27.61
N ILE A 13 -28.87 38.94 -27.82
CA ILE A 13 -29.72 38.22 -26.86
C ILE A 13 -29.66 36.71 -27.10
N SER A 14 -29.52 36.26 -28.35
CA SER A 14 -29.39 34.83 -28.67
C SER A 14 -28.06 34.23 -28.21
N LEU A 15 -26.98 35.03 -28.16
CA LEU A 15 -25.70 34.61 -27.57
C LEU A 15 -25.76 34.49 -26.03
N LEU A 16 -26.58 35.31 -25.37
CA LEU A 16 -26.71 35.29 -23.90
C LEU A 16 -27.46 34.06 -23.40
N VAL A 17 -28.44 33.56 -24.18
CA VAL A 17 -29.21 32.34 -23.85
C VAL A 17 -28.37 31.07 -24.05
N LEU A 18 -27.50 31.05 -25.08
CA LEU A 18 -26.55 29.94 -25.27
C LEU A 18 -25.47 29.92 -24.17
N GLY A 19 -24.99 31.08 -23.72
CA GLY A 19 -24.01 31.16 -22.62
C GLY A 19 -24.55 30.66 -21.27
N LEU A 20 -25.84 30.89 -20.96
CA LEU A 20 -26.48 30.39 -19.75
C LEU A 20 -26.74 28.88 -19.76
N ALA A 21 -26.96 28.28 -20.94
CA ALA A 21 -27.12 26.83 -21.06
C ALA A 21 -25.81 26.08 -20.81
N PHE A 22 -24.65 26.60 -21.25
CA PHE A 22 -23.35 25.99 -20.94
C PHE A 22 -22.86 26.25 -19.51
N GLY A 23 -23.38 27.28 -18.83
CA GLY A 23 -23.09 27.56 -17.43
C GLY A 23 -23.81 26.62 -16.45
N LEU A 24 -24.99 26.10 -16.81
CA LEU A 24 -25.75 25.18 -15.97
C LEU A 24 -25.40 23.70 -16.19
N PHE A 25 -24.74 23.36 -17.31
CA PHE A 25 -24.15 22.03 -17.54
C PHE A 25 -22.69 21.92 -17.13
N SER A 26 -22.07 23.02 -16.67
CA SER A 26 -20.79 22.99 -15.95
C SER A 26 -21.00 23.01 -14.44
N CYS A 27 -22.13 22.49 -13.95
CA CYS A 27 -22.07 21.79 -12.68
C CYS A 27 -21.11 20.64 -12.92
N HIS A 28 -19.84 20.84 -12.53
CA HIS A 28 -19.00 19.73 -12.12
C HIS A 28 -19.95 18.78 -11.40
N THR A 29 -20.18 17.62 -12.00
CA THR A 29 -20.41 16.44 -11.20
C THR A 29 -19.24 16.48 -10.23
N ASP A 30 -19.51 16.86 -8.99
CA ASP A 30 -18.73 16.41 -7.87
C ASP A 30 -18.70 14.90 -8.07
N THR A 31 -17.66 14.42 -8.76
CA THR A 31 -17.22 13.05 -8.58
C THR A 31 -17.14 12.95 -7.07
N PRO A 32 -17.92 12.07 -6.43
CA PRO A 32 -17.90 11.97 -4.98
C PRO A 32 -16.43 11.95 -4.59
N GLU A 33 -16.04 12.91 -3.73
CA GLU A 33 -14.73 12.90 -3.09
C GLU A 33 -14.46 11.44 -2.76
N GLY A 34 -13.41 10.89 -3.39
CA GLY A 34 -13.27 9.45 -3.57
C GLY A 34 -13.56 8.74 -2.26
N GLU A 35 -14.47 7.77 -2.30
CA GLU A 35 -14.79 6.95 -1.13
C GLU A 35 -13.49 6.58 -0.41
N PRO A 36 -13.40 6.74 0.92
CA PRO A 36 -12.20 6.36 1.65
C PRO A 36 -11.92 4.90 1.32
N CYS A 37 -10.75 4.65 0.71
CA CYS A 37 -10.50 3.34 0.12
C CYS A 37 -10.55 2.20 1.14
N TYR A 38 -10.44 2.51 2.43
CA TYR A 38 -10.72 1.58 3.52
C TYR A 38 -11.24 2.36 4.74
N GLU A 39 -12.39 1.95 5.29
CA GLU A 39 -12.81 2.37 6.66
C GLU A 39 -12.06 1.56 7.73
N GLU A 40 -11.39 0.47 7.35
CA GLU A 40 -10.72 -0.48 8.23
C GLU A 40 -9.19 -0.43 8.09
N PRO A 41 -8.42 -0.74 9.14
CA PRO A 41 -6.96 -0.84 9.05
C PRO A 41 -6.56 -1.84 7.97
N ASN A 42 -5.55 -1.49 7.16
CA ASN A 42 -4.99 -2.36 6.13
C ASN A 42 -3.61 -2.91 6.56
N PRO A 43 -3.56 -3.86 7.52
CA PRO A 43 -2.31 -4.39 8.02
C PRO A 43 -1.49 -5.05 6.92
N LEU A 44 -0.18 -4.83 6.97
CA LEU A 44 0.75 -5.58 6.14
C LEU A 44 1.11 -6.90 6.82
N TYR A 45 0.95 -8.00 6.10
CA TYR A 45 1.36 -9.33 6.53
C TYR A 45 2.61 -9.78 5.76
N PHE A 46 3.58 -10.39 6.46
CA PHE A 46 4.70 -11.07 5.82
C PHE A 46 5.07 -12.38 6.51
N ALA A 47 5.58 -13.34 5.74
CA ALA A 47 6.03 -14.64 6.21
C ALA A 47 7.52 -14.81 5.91
N ILE A 48 8.24 -15.47 6.82
CA ILE A 48 9.64 -15.84 6.60
C ILE A 48 9.65 -17.28 6.09
N THR A 49 10.24 -17.51 4.92
CA THR A 49 10.21 -18.82 4.26
C THR A 49 11.58 -19.28 3.80
N ASP A 50 11.71 -20.58 3.55
CA ASP A 50 12.82 -21.10 2.75
C ASP A 50 12.62 -20.79 1.25
N LEU A 51 13.56 -21.24 0.42
CA LEU A 51 13.51 -21.09 -1.05
C LEU A 51 12.34 -21.86 -1.70
N SER A 52 11.76 -22.84 -1.01
CA SER A 52 10.61 -23.64 -1.42
C SER A 52 9.28 -23.09 -0.86
N PHE A 53 9.29 -21.87 -0.31
CA PHE A 53 8.13 -21.21 0.28
C PHE A 53 7.56 -21.91 1.52
N ASN A 54 8.31 -22.80 2.18
CA ASN A 54 7.90 -23.35 3.46
C ASN A 54 8.11 -22.31 4.55
N ASN A 55 7.09 -22.07 5.36
CA ASN A 55 7.18 -21.18 6.51
C ASN A 55 8.26 -21.71 7.49
N LEU A 56 9.17 -20.84 7.89
CA LEU A 56 10.27 -21.15 8.82
C LEU A 56 9.88 -20.97 10.30
N SER A 57 8.61 -20.70 10.56
CA SER A 57 8.02 -20.46 11.87
C SER A 57 6.72 -21.27 12.05
N PRO A 58 6.73 -22.60 11.90
CA PRO A 58 5.51 -23.42 11.94
C PRO A 58 4.81 -23.40 13.30
N THR A 59 5.57 -23.43 14.39
CA THR A 59 5.13 -23.31 15.79
C THR A 59 6.10 -22.39 16.53
N LYS A 60 5.80 -21.99 17.78
CA LYS A 60 6.74 -21.14 18.53
C LYS A 60 8.00 -21.93 18.92
N GLU A 61 7.81 -23.20 19.22
CA GLU A 61 8.85 -24.14 19.66
C GLU A 61 9.74 -24.63 18.51
N ASP A 62 9.17 -24.76 17.30
CA ASP A 62 9.86 -25.27 16.11
C ASP A 62 10.22 -24.15 15.11
N SER A 63 10.16 -22.89 15.54
CA SER A 63 10.57 -21.76 14.70
C SER A 63 12.08 -21.70 14.54
N TYR A 64 12.53 -21.40 13.32
CA TYR A 64 13.93 -21.17 13.00
C TYR A 64 14.51 -19.94 13.71
N TYR A 65 13.66 -18.93 13.93
CA TYR A 65 13.99 -17.70 14.64
C TYR A 65 13.20 -17.59 15.95
N ASP A 66 13.78 -16.92 16.94
CA ASP A 66 13.02 -16.50 18.12
C ASP A 66 12.01 -15.42 17.71
N LEU A 67 10.73 -15.78 17.68
CA LEU A 67 9.66 -14.89 17.25
C LEU A 67 9.52 -13.64 18.14
N ASP A 68 9.89 -13.75 19.42
CA ASP A 68 9.82 -12.62 20.36
C ASP A 68 10.96 -11.61 20.14
N TYR A 69 12.05 -12.05 19.48
CA TYR A 69 13.16 -11.19 19.12
C TYR A 69 12.89 -10.40 17.84
N VAL A 70 12.16 -10.95 16.87
CA VAL A 70 12.01 -10.36 15.53
C VAL A 70 11.45 -8.94 15.61
N HIS A 71 12.15 -7.99 14.98
CA HIS A 71 11.73 -6.59 14.95
C HIS A 71 12.18 -5.86 13.70
N ILE A 72 11.57 -4.70 13.44
CA ILE A 72 11.91 -3.83 12.32
C ILE A 72 12.42 -2.49 12.82
N ILE A 73 13.53 -2.04 12.23
CA ILE A 73 14.15 -0.73 12.47
C ILE A 73 14.08 0.08 11.17
N MET A 74 13.48 1.26 11.24
CA MET A 74 13.39 2.19 10.11
C MET A 74 14.74 2.87 9.83
N HIS A 75 14.89 3.53 8.68
CA HIS A 75 16.15 4.18 8.26
C HIS A 75 16.67 5.25 9.25
N ASP A 76 15.78 5.82 10.06
CA ASP A 76 16.08 6.83 11.07
C ASP A 76 16.36 6.23 12.47
N GLY A 77 16.38 4.90 12.58
CA GLY A 77 16.59 4.18 13.84
C GLY A 77 15.31 3.94 14.66
N LYS A 78 14.14 4.38 14.19
CA LYS A 78 12.87 4.12 14.87
C LYS A 78 12.52 2.63 14.80
N LYS A 79 12.23 2.02 15.95
CA LYS A 79 11.66 0.67 16.02
C LYS A 79 10.17 0.70 15.69
N VAL A 80 9.70 -0.26 14.89
CA VAL A 80 8.26 -0.48 14.64
C VAL A 80 7.65 -1.16 15.87
N GLU A 81 6.80 -0.44 16.61
CA GLU A 81 6.28 -0.88 17.91
C GLU A 81 5.08 -1.83 17.82
N ASP A 82 4.32 -1.76 16.73
CA ASP A 82 3.09 -2.54 16.53
C ASP A 82 3.32 -3.88 15.82
N LEU A 83 4.58 -4.20 15.48
CA LEU A 83 4.93 -5.47 14.86
C LEU A 83 4.64 -6.61 15.83
N LYS A 84 3.74 -7.50 15.42
CA LYS A 84 3.36 -8.71 16.16
C LYS A 84 3.34 -9.90 15.22
N TYR A 85 3.37 -11.11 15.78
CA TYR A 85 3.18 -12.33 15.00
C TYR A 85 1.82 -12.98 15.32
N VAL A 86 1.19 -13.58 14.33
CA VAL A 86 -0.11 -14.28 14.44
C VAL A 86 -0.04 -15.62 13.72
N TYR A 87 -0.78 -16.61 14.21
CA TYR A 87 -0.83 -17.92 13.53
C TYR A 87 -1.76 -17.85 12.31
N ALA A 88 -1.19 -18.00 11.12
CA ALA A 88 -1.90 -17.78 9.85
C ALA A 88 -3.01 -18.80 9.57
N GLY A 89 -2.95 -19.99 10.18
CA GLY A 89 -3.91 -21.08 9.93
C GLY A 89 -5.37 -20.77 10.24
N GLN A 90 -5.67 -19.63 10.87
CA GLN A 90 -7.04 -19.14 11.10
C GLN A 90 -7.49 -18.01 10.16
N GLN A 91 -6.55 -17.28 9.54
CA GLN A 91 -6.84 -16.05 8.78
C GLN A 91 -6.62 -16.18 7.28
N PHE A 92 -5.75 -17.09 6.84
CA PHE A 92 -5.33 -17.18 5.44
C PHE A 92 -5.61 -18.55 4.83
N ASP A 93 -5.62 -18.57 3.50
CA ASP A 93 -5.73 -19.82 2.76
C ASP A 93 -4.52 -20.72 3.06
N THR A 94 -4.77 -21.84 3.74
CA THR A 94 -3.73 -22.78 4.20
C THR A 94 -3.15 -23.65 3.06
N PHE A 95 -3.66 -23.50 1.83
CA PHE A 95 -3.09 -24.19 0.67
C PHE A 95 -1.63 -23.77 0.39
N PHE A 96 -1.21 -22.56 0.79
CA PHE A 96 0.16 -22.10 0.63
C PHE A 96 1.05 -22.49 1.83
N SER A 97 2.21 -23.08 1.56
CA SER A 97 3.17 -23.49 2.61
C SER A 97 3.67 -22.32 3.46
N ALA A 98 3.66 -21.10 2.92
CA ALA A 98 4.00 -19.88 3.65
C ALA A 98 2.99 -19.54 4.77
N ASN A 99 1.74 -20.02 4.66
CA ASN A 99 0.66 -19.77 5.63
C ASN A 99 0.54 -20.88 6.69
N LYS A 100 1.40 -21.91 6.62
CA LYS A 100 1.40 -23.02 7.57
C LYS A 100 2.30 -22.71 8.77
N GLY A 101 1.98 -21.65 9.50
CA GLY A 101 2.75 -21.21 10.65
C GLY A 101 2.42 -19.80 11.12
N TYR A 102 3.34 -19.24 11.89
CA TYR A 102 3.33 -17.84 12.29
C TYR A 102 3.74 -16.93 11.14
N ILE A 103 3.07 -15.79 11.07
CA ILE A 103 3.36 -14.69 10.15
C ILE A 103 3.41 -13.40 10.96
N PHE A 104 4.07 -12.39 10.41
CA PHE A 104 4.21 -11.07 11.04
C PHE A 104 3.20 -10.10 10.46
N VAL A 105 2.73 -9.19 11.30
CA VAL A 105 1.72 -8.18 10.96
C VAL A 105 2.04 -6.84 11.60
N SER A 106 1.85 -5.75 10.86
CA SER A 106 1.96 -4.37 11.35
C SER A 106 1.01 -3.46 10.58
N ASP A 107 0.27 -2.63 11.31
CA ASP A 107 -0.60 -1.59 10.76
C ASP A 107 0.25 -0.42 10.24
N PHE A 108 1.31 -0.04 10.97
CA PHE A 108 2.26 0.99 10.56
C PHE A 108 2.91 0.69 9.20
N LEU A 109 3.31 -0.57 8.96
CA LEU A 109 3.84 -0.97 7.65
C LEU A 109 2.74 -1.07 6.58
N GLY A 110 1.52 -1.40 6.99
CA GLY A 110 0.32 -1.38 6.15
C GLY A 110 -0.01 0.00 5.60
N ASP A 111 0.06 1.02 6.44
CA ASP A 111 -0.13 2.42 6.05
C ASP A 111 0.94 2.88 5.04
N ILE A 112 2.19 2.45 5.24
CA ILE A 112 3.28 2.75 4.29
C ILE A 112 3.01 2.06 2.94
N ALA A 113 2.70 0.77 2.95
CA ALA A 113 2.43 0.00 1.74
C ALA A 113 1.25 0.58 0.93
N SER A 114 0.16 0.92 1.63
CA SER A 114 -1.07 1.45 1.03
C SER A 114 -0.86 2.81 0.38
N SER A 115 0.08 3.61 0.88
CA SER A 115 0.41 4.90 0.26
C SER A 115 1.22 4.81 -1.03
N GLU A 116 1.95 3.70 -1.22
CA GLU A 116 2.82 3.47 -2.37
C GLU A 116 2.06 2.79 -3.51
N GLU A 117 1.03 2.00 -3.20
CA GLU A 117 0.12 1.44 -4.19
C GLU A 117 -0.81 2.54 -4.72
N GLN A 118 -0.43 3.15 -5.85
CA GLN A 118 -1.13 4.26 -6.56
C GLN A 118 -2.58 3.97 -7.03
N SER A 119 -3.27 3.00 -6.45
CA SER A 119 -4.66 2.68 -6.80
C SER A 119 -5.68 3.62 -6.16
N CYS A 120 -5.29 4.37 -5.13
CA CYS A 120 -6.14 5.34 -4.45
C CYS A 120 -5.40 6.67 -4.28
N LYS A 121 -6.10 7.79 -4.40
CA LYS A 121 -5.60 9.14 -4.06
C LYS A 121 -5.41 9.29 -2.54
N HIS A 122 -4.82 8.31 -1.87
CA HIS A 122 -4.43 8.41 -0.47
C HIS A 122 -3.29 9.42 -0.41
N ILE A 123 -3.52 10.54 0.27
CA ILE A 123 -2.45 11.49 0.55
C ILE A 123 -1.64 10.85 1.68
N PRO A 124 -0.40 10.37 1.44
CA PRO A 124 0.42 9.85 2.51
C PRO A 124 0.52 10.92 3.62
N ASN A 125 0.30 10.51 4.86
CA ASN A 125 0.58 11.40 5.98
C ASN A 125 2.09 11.70 6.05
N GLU A 126 2.50 12.75 6.77
CA GLU A 126 3.92 13.16 6.83
C GLU A 126 4.85 12.03 7.30
N ASN A 127 4.37 11.14 8.16
CA ASN A 127 5.13 9.99 8.61
C ASN A 127 5.40 9.04 7.44
N THR A 128 4.41 8.75 6.61
CA THR A 128 4.54 7.84 5.48
C THR A 128 5.54 8.35 4.44
N ILE A 129 5.48 9.64 4.09
CA ILE A 129 6.42 10.28 3.13
C ILE A 129 7.88 10.10 3.57
N ASN A 130 8.14 10.14 4.88
CA ASN A 130 9.49 10.02 5.42
C ASN A 130 10.11 8.63 5.22
N TYR A 131 9.32 7.58 5.03
CA TYR A 131 9.82 6.20 4.90
C TYR A 131 9.78 5.65 3.47
N MET A 132 9.17 6.40 2.53
CA MET A 132 9.14 6.05 1.11
C MET A 132 10.53 5.99 0.50
N ASN A 133 10.76 5.04 -0.43
CA ASN A 133 12.00 4.90 -1.20
C ASN A 133 13.29 4.91 -0.34
N ARG A 134 13.19 4.46 0.92
CA ARG A 134 14.33 4.32 1.83
C ARG A 134 14.42 2.89 2.35
N PRO A 135 15.63 2.36 2.55
CA PRO A 135 15.80 1.03 3.11
C PRO A 135 15.46 1.04 4.61
N PHE A 136 14.88 -0.04 5.10
CA PHE A 136 14.68 -0.33 6.52
C PHE A 136 15.13 -1.76 6.80
N TYR A 137 15.26 -2.13 8.08
CA TYR A 137 15.97 -3.34 8.48
C TYR A 137 15.04 -4.29 9.24
N LEU A 138 14.99 -5.54 8.79
CA LEU A 138 14.34 -6.64 9.48
C LEU A 138 15.39 -7.43 10.25
N HIS A 139 15.31 -7.37 11.57
CA HIS A 139 16.19 -8.10 12.47
C HIS A 139 15.53 -9.44 12.82
N LEU A 140 16.07 -10.52 12.28
CA LEU A 140 15.59 -11.88 12.52
C LEU A 140 16.33 -12.55 13.69
N SER A 141 17.59 -12.19 13.88
CA SER A 141 18.40 -12.52 15.06
C SER A 141 19.42 -11.41 15.32
N ILE A 142 20.35 -11.62 16.25
CA ILE A 142 21.47 -10.68 16.48
C ILE A 142 22.37 -10.60 15.24
N ASP A 143 22.55 -11.72 14.54
CA ASP A 143 23.50 -11.85 13.42
C ASP A 143 22.81 -11.87 12.04
N ASP A 144 21.48 -12.00 12.00
CA ASP A 144 20.70 -12.06 10.75
C ASP A 144 19.81 -10.83 10.61
N ILE A 145 20.29 -9.90 9.76
CA ILE A 145 19.62 -8.64 9.45
C ILE A 145 19.41 -8.56 7.94
N ASP A 146 18.16 -8.35 7.56
CA ASP A 146 17.71 -8.19 6.17
C ASP A 146 17.39 -6.73 5.86
N THR A 147 17.68 -6.32 4.63
CA THR A 147 17.30 -5.00 4.14
C THR A 147 15.97 -5.10 3.39
N LEU A 148 15.00 -4.29 3.79
CA LEU A 148 13.71 -4.13 3.14
C LEU A 148 13.62 -2.73 2.53
N MET A 149 12.89 -2.56 1.42
CA MET A 149 12.68 -1.25 0.80
C MET A 149 11.39 -1.22 -0.01
N TRP A 150 10.58 -0.19 0.19
CA TRP A 150 9.44 0.08 -0.69
C TRP A 150 9.90 0.77 -1.97
N LYS A 151 9.37 0.29 -3.10
CA LYS A 151 9.45 0.94 -4.40
C LYS A 151 8.04 1.01 -5.00
N GLN A 152 7.88 1.82 -6.03
CA GLN A 152 6.60 2.04 -6.72
C GLN A 152 5.89 0.75 -7.15
N ASP A 153 6.63 -0.32 -7.42
CA ASP A 153 6.07 -1.58 -7.89
C ASP A 153 5.97 -2.66 -6.80
N GLY A 154 6.37 -2.38 -5.55
CA GLY A 154 6.16 -3.27 -4.40
C GLY A 154 7.31 -3.28 -3.37
N LEU A 155 7.22 -4.20 -2.42
CA LEU A 155 8.26 -4.44 -1.41
C LEU A 155 9.45 -5.16 -2.01
N TYR A 156 10.66 -4.73 -1.64
CA TYR A 156 11.92 -5.39 -1.97
C TYR A 156 12.56 -5.93 -0.71
N HIS A 157 13.09 -7.15 -0.79
CA HIS A 157 13.85 -7.85 0.23
C HIS A 157 15.24 -8.16 -0.32
N ASN A 158 16.28 -7.67 0.37
CA ASN A 158 17.68 -7.75 -0.04
C ASN A 158 17.92 -7.36 -1.51
N GLY A 159 17.21 -6.32 -1.97
CA GLY A 159 17.32 -5.80 -3.34
C GLY A 159 16.53 -6.56 -4.40
N GLN A 160 15.85 -7.67 -4.04
CA GLN A 160 14.96 -8.41 -4.93
C GLN A 160 13.50 -8.12 -4.58
N LYS A 161 12.63 -8.05 -5.59
CA LYS A 161 11.20 -7.82 -5.36
C LYS A 161 10.61 -9.00 -4.58
N ALA A 162 10.04 -8.73 -3.41
CA ALA A 162 9.37 -9.73 -2.60
C ALA A 162 8.13 -10.24 -3.35
N PRO A 163 7.96 -11.57 -3.48
CA PRO A 163 6.75 -12.14 -4.05
C PRO A 163 5.51 -11.69 -3.24
N VAL A 164 4.46 -11.30 -3.97
CA VAL A 164 3.14 -11.01 -3.43
C VAL A 164 2.17 -12.03 -4.03
N ASP A 165 1.30 -12.59 -3.21
CA ASP A 165 0.19 -13.39 -3.69
C ASP A 165 -1.13 -12.84 -3.13
N LYS A 166 -2.19 -12.88 -3.94
CA LYS A 166 -3.41 -12.06 -3.82
C LYS A 166 -4.19 -12.28 -2.51
N LYS A 167 -3.83 -13.30 -1.73
CA LYS A 167 -4.41 -13.64 -0.41
C LYS A 167 -3.35 -14.10 0.59
N THR A 168 -2.08 -13.75 0.39
CA THR A 168 -0.95 -14.33 1.09
C THR A 168 -0.01 -13.21 1.56
N PRO A 169 0.66 -13.34 2.71
CA PRO A 169 1.70 -12.42 3.15
C PRO A 169 2.77 -12.19 2.07
N PHE A 170 3.41 -11.02 2.13
CA PHE A 170 4.70 -10.82 1.46
C PHE A 170 5.68 -11.91 1.87
N ILE A 171 6.43 -12.45 0.91
CA ILE A 171 7.38 -13.53 1.18
C ILE A 171 8.78 -12.97 1.39
N ILE A 172 9.29 -13.11 2.62
CA ILE A 172 10.68 -12.84 2.98
C ILE A 172 11.43 -14.16 2.98
N ARG A 173 12.42 -14.32 2.11
CA ARG A 173 13.16 -15.58 1.99
C ARG A 173 14.38 -15.56 2.89
N LYS A 174 14.62 -16.62 3.67
CA LYS A 174 15.91 -16.78 4.34
C LYS A 174 17.05 -16.66 3.32
N LYS A 175 18.12 -15.93 3.66
CA LYS A 175 19.37 -15.95 2.87
C LYS A 175 19.89 -17.40 2.79
N ALA A 176 20.41 -17.79 1.63
CA ALA A 176 21.15 -19.04 1.53
C ALA A 176 22.44 -18.91 2.37
N ASP A 177 22.73 -19.94 3.18
CA ASP A 177 23.96 -20.04 3.96
C ASP A 177 25.19 -20.19 3.04
#